data_AF-A0A157SNZ3-F1
#
_entry.id   AF-A0A157SNZ3-F1
#
_cell.length_a   1.000
_cell.length_b   1.000
_cell.length_c   1.000
_cell.angle_alpha   90.00
_cell.angle_beta   90.00
_cell.angle_gamma   90.00
#
_symmetry.space_group_name_H-M   'P 1'
#
loop_
_entity.id
_entity.type
_entity.pdbx_description
1 polymer ?
#
loop_
_entity_poly.entity_id
_entity_poly.type
_entity_poly.pdbx_seq_one_letter_code
_entity_poly.pdbx_strand_id
1 'polypeptide(L)'
;MTDIADEVLDAPAKIKQYSPIEAGLAKLREQFAGVVFDVTTTKGLEDAKAARQAIRAPRYELEKARKALKAPALEYSKRIDSEAKRIEAELLALETPLDEAIKAEEARKEEIKAAKAREELKRQQDIQERLDHIRDFATSAAGLSSAKIEAMRETLAEFQISTELYAHRAGEAMLLQEETLAKMDQLHSAALAQEREAARLAAERAAMERQRQEQEAAAQRQREAEAAELARQRAELEAEQRRMQEERDAEHARQEAARAEQARKDAEAAAELRRQQEAIDRQRREFEAQQEAARRAEQERAEAEARALREKEEAERRRIEAEAAAARAEEERRQRIEFERHGPGDAEIVRVLADHYRVSNGDVIAWLTKFNAETIDQALAA
;
A
#
# COMPACT_ATOMS: atom_id res chain seq x y z
N MET A 1 96.96 -43.41 51.97
CA MET A 1 96.91 -44.88 52.05
C MET A 1 98.22 -45.40 51.53
N THR A 2 98.70 -46.42 52.21
CA THR A 2 100.02 -47.02 52.18
C THR A 2 100.53 -47.29 50.77
N ASP A 3 101.75 -46.81 50.57
CA ASP A 3 102.73 -47.16 49.55
C ASP A 3 102.85 -48.69 49.45
N ILE A 4 102.13 -49.30 48.50
CA ILE A 4 102.27 -50.71 48.14
C ILE A 4 102.91 -50.75 46.75
N ALA A 5 104.23 -50.68 46.79
CA ALA A 5 105.17 -51.30 45.87
C ALA A 5 104.93 -51.06 44.37
N ASP A 6 105.47 -49.94 43.88
CA ASP A 6 106.06 -49.87 42.55
C ASP A 6 107.41 -50.63 42.56
N GLU A 7 107.36 -51.93 42.89
CA GLU A 7 108.50 -52.83 42.73
C GLU A 7 108.50 -53.25 41.26
N VAL A 8 109.19 -52.43 40.47
CA VAL A 8 109.58 -52.68 39.08
C VAL A 8 109.83 -54.17 38.89
N LEU A 9 108.93 -54.83 38.14
CA LEU A 9 109.17 -56.19 37.65
C LEU A 9 110.33 -56.12 36.66
N ASP A 10 111.55 -56.22 37.18
CA ASP A 10 112.76 -56.50 36.40
C ASP A 10 112.48 -57.65 35.42
N ALA A 11 113.13 -57.61 34.25
CA ALA A 11 113.02 -58.63 33.20
C ALA A 11 112.92 -60.04 33.81
N PRO A 12 111.98 -60.90 33.38
CA PRO A 12 111.55 -62.04 34.17
C PRO A 12 112.74 -62.92 34.55
N ALA A 13 113.12 -62.86 35.82
CA ALA A 13 114.22 -63.62 36.35
C ALA A 13 113.99 -65.10 36.03
N LYS A 14 115.03 -65.80 35.57
CA LYS A 14 114.95 -67.24 35.31
C LYS A 14 114.42 -67.94 36.57
N ILE A 15 113.42 -68.81 36.40
CA ILE A 15 112.86 -69.56 37.51
C ILE A 15 113.93 -70.51 38.03
N LYS A 16 114.52 -70.18 39.18
CA LYS A 16 115.65 -70.90 39.79
C LYS A 16 115.36 -72.39 39.97
N GLN A 17 114.11 -72.75 40.22
CA GLN A 17 113.65 -74.13 40.39
C GLN A 17 113.74 -74.95 39.10
N TYR A 18 113.80 -74.31 37.92
CA TYR A 18 113.99 -74.98 36.63
C TYR A 18 115.46 -75.14 36.25
N SER A 19 116.40 -74.45 36.90
CA SER A 19 117.84 -74.50 36.57
C SER A 19 118.41 -75.93 36.49
N PRO A 20 118.06 -76.90 37.37
CA PRO A 20 118.53 -78.29 37.23
C PRO A 20 117.99 -79.00 35.99
N ILE A 21 116.73 -78.71 35.60
CA ILE A 21 116.08 -79.28 34.41
C ILE A 21 116.67 -78.67 33.15
N GLU A 22 116.95 -77.36 33.14
CA GLU A 22 117.66 -76.67 32.05
C GLU A 22 119.05 -77.25 31.82
N ALA A 23 119.80 -77.52 32.89
CA ALA A 23 121.11 -78.17 32.82
C ALA A 23 121.01 -79.61 32.28
N GLY A 24 119.97 -80.36 32.68
CA GLY A 24 119.68 -81.69 32.14
C GLY A 24 119.29 -81.67 30.67
N LEU A 25 118.54 -80.66 30.23
CA LEU A 25 118.14 -80.49 28.83
C LEU A 25 119.35 -80.26 27.91
N ALA A 26 120.36 -79.50 28.36
CA ALA A 26 121.60 -79.31 27.59
C ALA A 26 122.33 -80.64 27.34
N LYS A 27 122.46 -81.49 28.38
CA LYS A 27 123.06 -82.83 28.26
C LYS A 27 122.25 -83.76 27.36
N LEU A 28 120.92 -83.75 27.50
CA LEU A 28 120.04 -84.52 26.62
C LEU A 28 120.15 -84.09 25.16
N ARG A 29 120.34 -82.79 24.90
CA ARG A 29 120.63 -82.28 23.56
C ARG A 29 121.96 -82.80 23.04
N GLU A 30 123.04 -82.72 23.81
CA GLU A 30 124.34 -83.28 23.39
C GLU A 30 124.25 -84.77 23.09
N GLN A 31 123.51 -85.53 23.90
CA GLN A 31 123.42 -86.99 23.78
C GLN A 31 122.52 -87.47 22.64
N PHE A 32 121.45 -86.76 22.33
CA PHE A 32 120.41 -87.25 21.41
C PHE A 32 120.15 -86.35 20.20
N ALA A 33 120.72 -85.14 20.13
CA ALA A 33 120.56 -84.29 18.95
C ALA A 33 121.26 -84.92 17.74
N GLY A 34 120.52 -85.10 16.65
CA GLY A 34 121.04 -85.68 15.41
C GLY A 34 121.29 -87.19 15.46
N VAL A 35 121.01 -87.87 16.59
CA VAL A 35 121.14 -89.33 16.68
C VAL A 35 119.96 -89.99 15.97
N VAL A 36 120.27 -90.83 14.99
CA VAL A 36 119.29 -91.67 14.29
C VAL A 36 119.45 -93.10 14.78
N PHE A 37 118.42 -93.63 15.44
CA PHE A 37 118.38 -95.02 15.90
C PHE A 37 117.78 -95.90 14.81
N ASP A 38 118.43 -97.01 14.46
CA ASP A 38 117.85 -98.02 13.56
C ASP A 38 116.86 -98.93 14.33
N VAL A 39 115.62 -98.44 14.41
CA VAL A 39 114.51 -99.09 15.12
C VAL A 39 113.99 -100.36 14.47
N THR A 40 114.50 -100.74 13.29
CA THR A 40 114.14 -102.01 12.65
C THR A 40 114.85 -103.20 13.31
N THR A 41 115.94 -102.93 14.04
CA THR A 41 116.62 -103.92 14.88
C THR A 41 116.08 -103.88 16.31
N THR A 42 116.02 -105.04 16.97
CA THR A 42 115.57 -105.12 18.38
C THR A 42 116.39 -104.21 19.29
N LYS A 43 117.72 -104.15 19.10
CA LYS A 43 118.61 -103.30 19.89
C LYS A 43 118.35 -101.81 19.66
N GLY A 44 118.26 -101.37 18.41
CA GLY A 44 118.01 -99.96 18.09
C GLY A 44 116.63 -99.47 18.54
N LEU A 45 115.61 -100.35 18.56
CA LEU A 45 114.29 -100.02 19.12
C LEU A 45 114.33 -99.84 20.64
N GLU A 46 115.04 -100.70 21.38
CA GLU A 46 115.20 -100.56 22.83
C GLU A 46 116.02 -99.32 23.19
N ASP A 47 117.10 -99.04 22.46
CA ASP A 47 117.91 -97.82 22.64
C ASP A 47 117.06 -96.54 22.38
N ALA A 48 116.22 -96.54 21.34
CA ALA A 48 115.31 -95.43 21.05
C ALA A 48 114.22 -95.24 22.12
N LYS A 49 113.66 -96.34 22.65
CA LYS A 49 112.69 -96.27 23.77
C LYS A 49 113.34 -95.72 25.03
N ALA A 50 114.57 -96.14 25.34
CA ALA A 50 115.34 -95.64 26.46
C ALA A 50 115.64 -94.15 26.31
N ALA A 51 116.08 -93.70 25.13
CA ALA A 51 116.30 -92.28 24.83
C ALA A 51 115.01 -91.45 24.99
N ARG A 52 113.88 -91.93 24.46
CA ARG A 52 112.57 -91.28 24.62
C ARG A 52 112.18 -91.17 26.09
N GLN A 53 112.41 -92.21 26.88
CA GLN A 53 112.10 -92.21 28.30
C GLN A 53 112.99 -91.23 29.07
N ALA A 54 114.30 -91.20 28.76
CA ALA A 54 115.26 -90.26 29.32
C ALA A 54 114.87 -88.79 29.03
N ILE A 55 114.31 -88.49 27.86
CA ILE A 55 113.81 -87.15 27.50
C ILE A 55 112.45 -86.85 28.18
N ARG A 56 111.54 -87.83 28.22
CA ARG A 56 110.21 -87.64 28.81
C ARG A 56 110.25 -87.40 30.31
N ALA A 57 111.18 -88.03 31.03
CA ALA A 57 111.25 -87.91 32.49
C ALA A 57 111.44 -86.45 32.95
N PRO A 58 112.45 -85.68 32.49
CA PRO A 58 112.58 -84.26 32.82
C PRO A 58 111.40 -83.39 32.37
N ARG A 59 110.71 -83.74 31.27
CA ARG A 59 109.49 -83.04 30.84
C ARG A 59 108.35 -83.19 31.85
N TYR A 60 108.18 -84.38 32.43
CA TYR A 60 107.17 -84.59 33.47
C TYR A 60 107.55 -83.89 34.78
N GLU A 61 108.83 -83.93 35.16
CA GLU A 61 109.31 -83.21 36.34
C GLU A 61 109.18 -81.69 36.20
N LEU A 62 109.36 -81.14 35.00
CA LEU A 62 109.14 -79.70 34.73
C LEU A 62 107.69 -79.30 34.97
N GLU A 63 106.72 -80.05 34.44
CA GLU A 63 105.30 -79.73 34.64
C GLU A 63 104.89 -79.93 36.10
N LYS A 64 105.46 -80.92 36.79
CA LYS A 64 105.27 -81.10 38.24
C LYS A 64 105.83 -79.92 39.02
N ALA A 65 107.04 -79.47 38.71
CA ALA A 65 107.67 -78.30 39.31
C ALA A 65 106.89 -77.01 39.04
N ARG A 66 106.37 -76.82 37.81
CA ARG A 66 105.50 -75.69 37.45
C ARG A 66 104.24 -75.66 38.29
N LYS A 67 103.53 -76.79 38.40
CA LYS A 67 102.31 -76.88 39.20
C LYS A 67 102.60 -76.64 40.69
N ALA A 68 103.67 -77.24 41.21
CA ALA A 68 104.08 -77.08 42.60
C ALA A 68 104.47 -75.63 42.92
N LEU A 69 105.21 -74.96 42.04
CA LEU A 69 105.62 -73.57 42.20
C LEU A 69 104.43 -72.60 42.10
N LYS A 70 103.50 -72.86 41.17
CA LYS A 70 102.33 -72.00 40.94
C LYS A 70 101.23 -72.19 42.00
N ALA A 71 101.16 -73.36 42.64
CA ALA A 71 100.09 -73.68 43.59
C ALA A 71 99.97 -72.67 44.75
N PRO A 72 101.05 -72.31 45.48
CA PRO A 72 100.96 -71.30 46.55
C PRO A 72 100.48 -69.93 46.06
N ALA A 73 100.93 -69.49 44.88
CA ALA A 73 100.53 -68.19 44.33
C ALA A 73 99.04 -68.17 43.91
N LEU A 74 98.53 -69.26 43.33
CA LEU A 74 97.10 -69.38 43.00
C LEU A 74 96.24 -69.47 44.25
N GLU A 75 96.68 -70.19 45.27
CA GLU A 75 95.99 -70.26 46.57
C GLU A 75 95.95 -68.90 47.25
N TYR A 76 97.08 -68.19 47.27
CA TYR A 76 97.16 -66.84 47.81
C TYR A 76 96.26 -65.84 47.07
N SER A 77 96.28 -65.85 45.73
CA SER A 77 95.38 -65.03 44.90
C SER A 77 93.90 -65.31 45.20
N LYS A 78 93.50 -66.59 45.30
CA LYS A 78 92.13 -66.95 45.69
C LYS A 78 91.77 -66.44 47.09
N ARG A 79 92.73 -66.48 48.03
CA ARG A 79 92.53 -65.97 49.39
C ARG A 79 92.34 -64.46 49.39
N ILE A 80 93.10 -63.71 48.61
CA ILE A 80 92.93 -62.26 48.44
C ILE A 80 91.52 -61.97 47.92
N ASP A 81 91.11 -62.61 46.82
CA ASP A 81 89.80 -62.37 46.22
C ASP A 81 88.65 -62.71 47.18
N SER A 82 88.80 -63.81 47.93
CA SER A 82 87.79 -64.26 48.90
C SER A 82 87.70 -63.31 50.09
N GLU A 83 88.84 -62.83 50.58
CA GLU A 83 88.90 -61.89 51.70
C GLU A 83 88.38 -60.51 51.31
N ALA A 84 88.72 -60.03 50.10
CA ALA A 84 88.17 -58.80 49.56
C ALA A 84 86.62 -58.88 49.46
N LYS A 85 86.08 -59.98 48.92
CA LYS A 85 84.62 -60.20 48.86
C LYS A 85 83.97 -60.26 50.24
N ARG A 86 84.61 -60.89 51.22
CA ARG A 86 84.12 -60.94 52.60
C ARG A 86 84.05 -59.54 53.20
N ILE A 87 85.13 -58.77 53.08
CA ILE A 87 85.21 -57.41 53.60
C ILE A 87 84.21 -56.50 52.87
N GLU A 88 84.09 -56.59 51.55
CA GLU A 88 83.12 -55.82 50.76
C GLU A 88 81.68 -56.14 51.20
N ALA A 89 81.34 -57.41 51.39
CA ALA A 89 80.02 -57.80 51.88
C ALA A 89 79.73 -57.27 53.30
N GLU A 90 80.72 -57.29 54.19
CA GLU A 90 80.60 -56.70 55.54
C GLU A 90 80.45 -55.18 55.50
N LEU A 91 81.21 -54.50 54.63
CA LEU A 91 81.08 -53.06 54.43
C LEU A 91 79.71 -52.69 53.87
N LEU A 92 79.22 -53.40 52.85
CA LEU A 92 77.90 -53.19 52.27
C LEU A 92 76.78 -53.45 53.27
N ALA A 93 76.91 -54.47 54.13
CA ALA A 93 75.94 -54.76 55.18
C ALA A 93 75.85 -53.63 56.22
N LEU A 94 76.91 -52.85 56.41
CA LEU A 94 76.92 -51.66 57.26
C LEU A 94 76.43 -50.40 56.51
N GLU A 95 76.84 -50.22 55.25
CA GLU A 95 76.52 -49.04 54.44
C GLU A 95 75.05 -49.00 54.00
N THR A 96 74.50 -50.13 53.53
CA THR A 96 73.14 -50.20 52.98
C THR A 96 72.07 -49.66 53.94
N PRO A 97 71.97 -50.11 55.21
CA PRO A 97 70.96 -49.56 56.12
C PRO A 97 71.19 -48.07 56.46
N LEU A 98 72.44 -47.58 56.39
CA LEU A 98 72.73 -46.16 56.59
C LEU A 98 72.26 -45.32 55.40
N ASP A 99 72.55 -45.75 54.17
CA ASP A 99 72.08 -45.09 52.94
C ASP A 99 70.55 -45.07 52.86
N GLU A 100 69.89 -46.18 53.16
CA GLU A 100 68.42 -46.26 53.23
C GLU A 100 67.83 -45.30 54.27
N ALA A 101 68.43 -45.23 55.47
CA ALA A 101 67.99 -44.33 56.53
C ALA A 101 68.20 -42.85 56.17
N ILE A 102 69.32 -42.51 55.53
CA ILE A 102 69.61 -41.16 55.04
C ILE A 102 68.57 -40.75 53.99
N LYS A 103 68.35 -41.59 52.96
CA LYS A 103 67.37 -41.32 51.91
C LYS A 103 65.96 -41.16 52.46
N ALA A 104 65.56 -41.99 53.42
CA ALA A 104 64.25 -41.89 54.07
C ALA A 104 64.08 -40.55 54.82
N GLU A 105 65.10 -40.11 55.55
CA GLU A 105 65.03 -38.84 56.29
C GLU A 105 65.09 -37.61 55.37
N GLU A 106 65.88 -37.65 54.29
CA GLU A 106 65.90 -36.60 53.27
C GLU A 106 64.54 -36.47 52.58
N ALA A 107 63.92 -37.59 52.19
CA ALA A 107 62.57 -37.61 51.63
C ALA A 107 61.54 -37.05 52.62
N ARG A 108 61.62 -37.40 53.92
CA ARG A 108 60.74 -36.85 54.96
C ARG A 108 60.90 -35.34 55.10
N LYS A 109 62.13 -34.83 55.11
CA LYS A 109 62.41 -33.39 55.21
C LYS A 109 61.89 -32.63 54.00
N GLU A 110 62.08 -33.16 52.79
CA GLU A 110 61.57 -32.54 51.57
C GLU A 110 60.03 -32.57 51.52
N GLU A 111 59.36 -33.64 51.95
CA GLU A 111 57.89 -33.67 52.03
C GLU A 111 57.36 -32.65 53.04
N ILE A 112 57.98 -32.52 54.21
CA ILE A 112 57.60 -31.49 55.21
C ILE A 112 57.79 -30.09 54.63
N LYS A 113 58.89 -29.84 53.92
CA LYS A 113 59.16 -28.55 53.28
C LYS A 113 58.17 -28.27 52.15
N ALA A 114 57.86 -29.26 51.33
CA ALA A 114 56.85 -29.17 50.27
C ALA A 114 55.45 -28.92 50.84
N ALA A 115 55.07 -29.61 51.92
CA ALA A 115 53.80 -29.40 52.60
C ALA A 115 53.68 -27.97 53.15
N LYS A 116 54.70 -27.47 53.85
CA LYS A 116 54.74 -26.07 54.33
C LYS A 116 54.66 -25.06 53.19
N ALA A 117 55.37 -25.32 52.08
CA ALA A 117 55.30 -24.46 50.90
C ALA A 117 53.91 -24.46 50.24
N ARG A 118 53.22 -25.61 50.19
CA ARG A 118 51.83 -25.71 49.70
C ARG A 118 50.86 -24.97 50.61
N GLU A 119 50.99 -25.09 51.93
CA GLU A 119 50.16 -24.35 52.90
C GLU A 119 50.38 -22.84 52.79
N GLU A 120 51.63 -22.40 52.65
CA GLU A 120 51.97 -20.99 52.42
C GLU A 120 51.35 -20.46 51.12
N LEU A 121 51.53 -21.19 50.02
CA LEU A 121 50.97 -20.83 48.71
C LEU A 121 49.45 -20.72 48.78
N LYS A 122 48.78 -21.71 49.40
CA LYS A 122 47.33 -21.68 49.59
C LYS A 122 46.90 -20.45 50.39
N ARG A 123 47.61 -20.13 51.49
CA ARG A 123 47.32 -18.93 52.29
C ARG A 123 47.46 -17.65 51.47
N GLN A 124 48.49 -17.56 50.64
CA GLN A 124 48.71 -16.41 49.75
C GLN A 124 47.62 -16.30 48.68
N GLN A 125 47.19 -17.43 48.09
CA GLN A 125 46.09 -17.50 47.14
C GLN A 125 44.76 -17.08 47.78
N ASP A 126 44.40 -17.61 48.95
CA ASP A 126 43.18 -17.23 49.67
C ASP A 126 43.13 -15.72 49.96
N ILE A 127 44.27 -15.11 50.33
CA ILE A 127 44.37 -13.65 50.54
C ILE A 127 44.21 -12.89 49.21
N GLN A 128 44.83 -13.39 48.14
CA GLN A 128 44.72 -12.78 46.82
C GLN A 128 43.26 -12.81 46.30
N GLU A 129 42.58 -13.94 46.42
CA GLU A 129 41.17 -14.09 46.04
C GLU A 129 40.27 -13.10 46.81
N ARG A 130 40.53 -12.91 48.11
CA ARG A 130 39.81 -11.91 48.91
C ARG A 130 40.06 -10.47 48.44
N LEU A 131 41.26 -10.15 47.98
CA LEU A 131 41.57 -8.83 47.41
C LEU A 131 40.92 -8.65 46.03
N ASP A 132 40.90 -9.71 45.23
CA ASP A 132 40.24 -9.70 43.92
C ASP A 132 38.73 -9.50 44.08
N HIS A 133 38.10 -10.15 45.06
CA HIS A 133 36.70 -9.90 45.42
C HIS A 133 36.42 -8.44 45.76
N ILE A 134 37.31 -7.75 46.49
CA ILE A 134 37.16 -6.31 46.76
C ILE A 134 37.14 -5.54 45.43
N ARG A 135 38.09 -5.79 44.52
CA ARG A 135 38.13 -5.13 43.19
C ARG A 135 36.88 -5.39 42.36
N ASP A 136 36.33 -6.60 42.43
CA ASP A 136 35.19 -7.01 41.63
C ASP A 136 33.90 -6.27 41.95
N PHE A 137 33.77 -5.66 43.13
CA PHE A 137 32.62 -4.80 43.46
C PHE A 137 32.49 -3.63 42.48
N ALA A 138 33.59 -2.93 42.20
CA ALA A 138 33.58 -1.81 41.26
C ALA A 138 33.32 -2.25 39.82
N THR A 139 33.89 -3.40 39.40
CA THR A 139 33.68 -3.96 38.06
C THR A 139 32.23 -4.39 37.86
N SER A 140 31.64 -5.06 38.86
CA SER A 140 30.28 -5.58 38.82
C SER A 140 29.22 -4.49 38.96
N ALA A 141 29.55 -3.36 39.58
CA ALA A 141 28.66 -2.21 39.72
C ALA A 141 28.43 -1.47 38.39
N ALA A 142 29.33 -1.62 37.40
CA ALA A 142 29.23 -0.92 36.14
C ALA A 142 27.93 -1.27 35.38
N GLY A 143 27.15 -0.26 35.02
CA GLY A 143 25.89 -0.41 34.27
C GLY A 143 24.67 -0.83 35.10
N LEU A 144 24.81 -0.97 36.42
CA LEU A 144 23.66 -1.17 37.31
C LEU A 144 22.96 0.17 37.63
N SER A 145 21.74 0.09 38.15
CA SER A 145 20.99 1.25 38.64
C SER A 145 21.62 1.84 39.90
N SER A 146 21.43 3.14 40.15
CA SER A 146 21.97 3.85 41.32
C SER A 146 21.69 3.12 42.65
N ALA A 147 20.45 2.68 42.88
CA ALA A 147 20.04 1.96 44.08
C ALA A 147 20.76 0.62 44.29
N LYS A 148 21.11 -0.09 43.21
CA LYS A 148 21.86 -1.37 43.30
C LYS A 148 23.33 -1.12 43.59
N ILE A 149 23.91 -0.08 42.97
CA ILE A 149 25.29 0.33 43.24
C ILE A 149 25.43 0.74 44.71
N GLU A 150 24.48 1.50 45.25
CA GLU A 150 24.48 1.90 46.65
C GLU A 150 24.42 0.69 47.60
N ALA A 151 23.51 -0.27 47.36
CA ALA A 151 23.43 -1.49 48.18
C ALA A 151 24.72 -2.33 48.15
N MET A 152 25.37 -2.44 46.98
CA MET A 152 26.67 -3.11 46.86
C MET A 152 27.77 -2.34 47.60
N ARG A 153 27.73 -1.00 47.53
CA ARG A 153 28.70 -0.13 48.22
C ARG A 153 28.58 -0.27 49.73
N GLU A 154 27.35 -0.27 50.27
CA GLU A 154 27.10 -0.50 51.69
C GLU A 154 27.63 -1.87 52.13
N THR A 155 27.37 -2.91 51.33
CA THR A 155 27.90 -4.26 51.58
C THR A 155 29.44 -4.27 51.66
N LEU A 156 30.12 -3.58 50.75
CA LEU A 156 31.58 -3.48 50.79
C LEU A 156 32.07 -2.63 51.97
N ALA A 157 31.37 -1.56 52.33
CA ALA A 157 31.74 -0.68 53.44
C ALA A 157 31.58 -1.36 54.81
N GLU A 158 30.61 -2.26 54.96
CA GLU A 158 30.42 -3.06 56.17
C GLU A 158 31.44 -4.19 56.31
N PHE A 159 32.09 -4.59 55.21
CA PHE A 159 33.07 -5.67 55.24
C PHE A 159 34.32 -5.27 56.03
N GLN A 160 34.57 -5.94 57.14
CA GLN A 160 35.70 -5.63 58.03
C GLN A 160 37.01 -6.24 57.51
N ILE A 161 37.98 -5.38 57.20
CA ILE A 161 39.34 -5.80 56.89
C ILE A 161 40.12 -5.96 58.20
N SER A 162 40.66 -7.16 58.43
CA SER A 162 41.43 -7.48 59.63
C SER A 162 42.75 -8.19 59.30
N THR A 163 43.70 -8.14 60.23
CA THR A 163 44.96 -8.89 60.16
C THR A 163 44.76 -10.40 60.23
N GLU A 164 43.65 -10.88 60.80
CA GLU A 164 43.32 -12.31 60.83
C GLU A 164 42.98 -12.83 59.43
N LEU A 165 42.27 -12.04 58.63
CA LEU A 165 41.81 -12.45 57.29
C LEU A 165 42.86 -12.20 56.19
N TYR A 166 43.68 -11.15 56.34
CA TYR A 166 44.63 -10.69 55.31
C TYR A 166 46.10 -10.73 55.73
N ALA A 167 46.41 -11.12 56.97
CA ALA A 167 47.77 -11.17 57.50
C ALA A 167 48.53 -9.85 57.27
N HIS A 168 49.75 -9.92 56.74
CA HIS A 168 50.59 -8.76 56.43
C HIS A 168 50.02 -7.87 55.30
N ARG A 169 49.05 -8.36 54.52
CA ARG A 169 48.39 -7.62 53.43
C ARG A 169 47.14 -6.88 53.88
N ALA A 170 46.84 -6.83 55.18
CA ALA A 170 45.68 -6.09 55.69
C ALA A 170 45.72 -4.60 55.31
N GLY A 171 46.89 -3.94 55.34
CA GLY A 171 47.02 -2.56 54.91
C GLY A 171 46.73 -2.36 53.41
N GLU A 172 47.17 -3.29 52.56
CA GLU A 172 46.82 -3.30 51.13
C GLU A 172 45.32 -3.47 50.91
N ALA A 173 44.69 -4.37 51.67
CA ALA A 173 43.25 -4.60 51.60
C ALA A 173 42.42 -3.38 52.03
N MET A 174 42.85 -2.66 53.06
CA MET A 174 42.19 -1.41 53.51
C MET A 174 42.27 -0.33 52.43
N LEU A 175 43.46 -0.11 51.85
CA LEU A 175 43.63 0.85 50.75
C LEU A 175 42.77 0.46 49.54
N LEU A 176 42.77 -0.83 49.19
CA LEU A 176 41.98 -1.34 48.07
C LEU A 176 40.47 -1.17 48.29
N GLN A 177 40.00 -1.38 49.53
CA GLN A 177 38.61 -1.13 49.91
C GLN A 177 38.26 0.35 49.74
N GLU A 178 39.11 1.26 50.23
CA GLU A 178 38.91 2.71 50.09
C GLU A 178 38.86 3.14 48.61
N GLU A 179 39.82 2.68 47.80
CA GLU A 179 39.87 2.95 46.35
C GLU A 179 38.64 2.41 45.63
N THR A 180 38.19 1.20 46.00
CA THR A 180 37.00 0.57 45.40
C THR A 180 35.74 1.32 45.80
N LEU A 181 35.57 1.69 47.07
CA LEU A 181 34.43 2.49 47.54
C LEU A 181 34.39 3.85 46.85
N ALA A 182 35.53 4.54 46.71
CA ALA A 182 35.63 5.79 45.96
C ALA A 182 35.23 5.61 44.48
N LYS A 183 35.60 4.49 43.87
CA LYS A 183 35.17 4.17 42.50
C LYS A 183 33.66 3.91 42.42
N MET A 184 33.09 3.20 43.39
CA MET A 184 31.66 2.95 43.48
C MET A 184 30.88 4.26 43.72
N ASP A 185 31.41 5.20 44.49
CA ASP A 185 30.82 6.53 44.68
C ASP A 185 30.72 7.30 43.36
N GLN A 186 31.75 7.22 42.52
CA GLN A 186 31.72 7.82 41.18
C GLN A 186 30.66 7.16 40.29
N LEU A 187 30.57 5.83 40.31
CA LEU A 187 29.60 5.07 39.52
C LEU A 187 28.16 5.36 39.98
N HIS A 188 27.92 5.37 41.29
CA HIS A 188 26.63 5.70 41.89
C HIS A 188 26.19 7.12 41.50
N SER A 189 27.08 8.10 41.65
CA SER A 189 26.80 9.49 41.29
C SER A 189 26.46 9.64 39.80
N ALA A 190 27.21 8.94 38.93
CA ALA A 190 26.95 8.96 37.50
C ALA A 190 25.59 8.31 37.14
N ALA A 191 25.29 7.14 37.71
CA ALA A 191 24.02 6.46 37.50
C ALA A 191 22.84 7.30 38.00
N LEU A 192 22.95 7.89 39.18
CA LEU A 192 21.92 8.74 39.76
C LEU A 192 21.67 9.99 38.91
N ALA A 193 22.73 10.60 38.37
CA ALA A 193 22.60 11.73 37.45
C ALA A 193 21.88 11.33 36.14
N GLN A 194 22.25 10.19 35.55
CA GLN A 194 21.60 9.67 34.35
C GLN A 194 20.12 9.36 34.58
N GLU A 195 19.77 8.73 35.70
CA GLU A 195 18.39 8.41 36.06
C GLU A 195 17.56 9.68 36.29
N ARG A 196 18.11 10.70 36.97
CA ARG A 196 17.44 11.99 37.18
C ARG A 196 17.20 12.73 35.85
N GLU A 197 18.18 12.73 34.96
CA GLU A 197 18.04 13.32 33.63
C GLU A 197 17.01 12.56 32.79
N ALA A 198 17.03 11.22 32.82
CA ALA A 198 16.02 10.40 32.14
C ALA A 198 14.60 10.68 32.68
N ALA A 199 14.45 10.81 34.01
CA ALA A 199 13.18 11.17 34.63
C ALA A 199 12.71 12.58 34.25
N ARG A 200 13.62 13.55 34.20
CA ARG A 200 13.33 14.92 33.74
C ARG A 200 12.85 14.94 32.30
N LEU A 201 13.56 14.26 31.40
CA LEU A 201 13.20 14.16 29.99
C LEU A 201 11.86 13.42 29.79
N ALA A 202 11.60 12.38 30.58
CA ALA A 202 10.31 11.67 30.54
C ALA A 202 9.15 12.57 31.01
N ALA A 203 9.36 13.34 32.09
CA ALA A 203 8.37 14.30 32.58
C ALA A 203 8.13 15.43 31.58
N GLU A 204 9.18 15.96 30.95
CA GLU A 204 9.07 16.99 29.90
C GLU A 204 8.29 16.47 28.69
N ARG A 205 8.60 15.26 28.21
CA ARG A 205 7.85 14.62 27.11
C ARG A 205 6.38 14.41 27.47
N ALA A 206 6.08 13.96 28.70
CA ALA A 206 4.72 13.78 29.16
C ALA A 206 3.96 15.11 29.27
N ALA A 207 4.62 16.19 29.72
CA ALA A 207 4.03 17.52 29.78
C ALA A 207 3.74 18.08 28.37
N MET A 208 4.70 17.94 27.45
CA MET A 208 4.53 18.33 26.04
C MET A 208 3.40 17.57 25.35
N GLU A 209 3.26 16.28 25.62
CA GLU A 209 2.17 15.46 25.10
C GLU A 209 0.81 15.91 25.65
N ARG A 210 0.71 16.18 26.97
CA ARG A 210 -0.51 16.75 27.56
C ARG A 210 -0.86 18.11 26.95
N GLN A 211 0.14 18.97 26.75
CA GLN A 211 -0.07 20.28 26.12
C GLN A 211 -0.57 20.14 24.68
N ARG A 212 -0.04 19.19 23.90
CA ARG A 212 -0.54 18.89 22.54
C ARG A 212 -1.99 18.42 22.56
N GLN A 213 -2.32 17.50 23.45
CA GLN A 213 -3.69 16.99 23.60
C GLN A 213 -4.66 18.09 24.04
N GLU A 214 -4.26 18.96 24.96
CA GLU A 214 -5.05 20.12 25.38
C GLU A 214 -5.24 21.12 24.23
N GLN A 215 -4.20 21.41 23.45
CA GLN A 215 -4.27 22.28 22.27
C GLN A 215 -5.16 21.69 21.17
N GLU A 216 -5.05 20.40 20.89
CA GLU A 216 -5.88 19.70 19.92
C GLU A 216 -7.34 19.68 20.35
N ALA A 217 -7.62 19.38 21.63
CA ALA A 217 -8.97 19.43 22.19
C ALA A 217 -9.54 20.85 22.17
N ALA A 218 -8.74 21.88 22.45
CA ALA A 218 -9.17 23.27 22.37
C ALA A 218 -9.46 23.70 20.92
N ALA A 219 -8.59 23.33 19.97
CA ALA A 219 -8.79 23.60 18.55
C ALA A 219 -10.03 22.87 18.02
N GLN A 220 -10.26 21.62 18.44
CA GLN A 220 -11.46 20.87 18.09
C GLN A 220 -12.72 21.53 18.63
N ARG A 221 -12.72 21.96 19.91
CA ARG A 221 -13.84 22.72 20.50
C ARG A 221 -14.09 24.04 19.76
N GLN A 222 -13.04 24.75 19.34
CA GLN A 222 -13.17 25.96 18.53
C GLN A 222 -13.82 25.67 17.18
N ARG A 223 -13.35 24.64 16.45
CA ARG A 223 -13.95 24.23 15.18
C ARG A 223 -15.41 23.80 15.33
N GLU A 224 -15.74 23.07 16.40
CA GLU A 224 -17.11 22.67 16.70
C GLU A 224 -18.00 23.88 17.02
N ALA A 225 -17.49 24.86 17.79
CA ALA A 225 -18.21 26.10 18.08
C ALA A 225 -18.41 26.96 16.81
N GLU A 226 -17.38 27.11 15.98
CA GLU A 226 -17.46 27.82 14.70
C GLU A 226 -18.44 27.14 13.74
N ALA A 227 -18.40 25.80 13.65
CA ALA A 227 -19.34 25.04 12.83
C ALA A 227 -20.78 25.16 13.34
N ALA A 228 -20.99 25.17 14.66
CA ALA A 228 -22.29 25.36 15.27
C ALA A 228 -22.85 26.78 15.02
N GLU A 229 -22.01 27.82 15.12
CA GLU A 229 -22.38 29.19 14.77
C GLU A 229 -22.72 29.34 13.29
N LEU A 230 -21.89 28.77 12.40
CA LEU A 230 -22.17 28.80 10.96
C LEU A 230 -23.47 28.05 10.62
N ALA A 231 -23.75 26.93 11.29
CA ALA A 231 -25.00 26.19 11.14
C ALA A 231 -26.21 27.02 11.61
N ARG A 232 -26.09 27.74 12.74
CA ARG A 232 -27.13 28.66 13.22
C ARG A 232 -27.39 29.78 12.22
N GLN A 233 -26.34 30.43 11.72
CA GLN A 233 -26.46 31.49 10.71
C GLN A 233 -27.13 30.99 9.43
N ARG A 234 -26.76 29.80 8.95
CA ARG A 234 -27.42 29.18 7.78
C ARG A 234 -28.89 28.87 8.04
N ALA A 235 -29.21 28.33 9.21
CA ALA A 235 -30.60 28.04 9.58
C ALA A 235 -31.45 29.32 9.70
N GLU A 236 -30.87 30.41 10.22
CA GLU A 236 -31.53 31.71 10.30
C GLU A 236 -31.76 32.32 8.91
N LEU A 237 -30.75 32.31 8.04
CA LEU A 237 -30.88 32.74 6.65
C LEU A 237 -31.89 31.90 5.86
N GLU A 238 -31.90 30.58 6.03
CA GLU A 238 -32.91 29.71 5.42
C GLU A 238 -34.32 30.01 5.95
N ALA A 239 -34.45 30.27 7.25
CA ALA A 239 -35.74 30.64 7.84
C ALA A 239 -36.22 32.00 7.33
N GLU A 240 -35.33 32.98 7.19
CA GLU A 240 -35.64 34.30 6.64
C GLU A 240 -36.00 34.22 5.15
N GLN A 241 -35.25 33.44 4.36
CA GLN A 241 -35.59 33.18 2.95
C GLN A 241 -36.95 32.50 2.81
N ARG A 242 -37.26 31.51 3.66
CA ARG A 242 -38.59 30.89 3.67
C ARG A 242 -39.68 31.89 4.00
N ARG A 243 -39.48 32.75 5.01
CA ARG A 243 -40.45 33.81 5.35
C ARG A 243 -40.66 34.78 4.19
N MET A 244 -39.59 35.27 3.55
CA MET A 244 -39.71 36.14 2.39
C MET A 244 -40.39 35.44 1.21
N GLN A 245 -40.10 34.15 0.98
CA GLN A 245 -40.75 33.37 -0.07
C GLN A 245 -42.25 33.20 0.23
N GLU A 246 -42.60 32.83 1.46
CA GLU A 246 -44.00 32.73 1.93
C GLU A 246 -44.73 34.07 1.82
N GLU A 247 -44.09 35.20 2.17
CA GLU A 247 -44.66 36.53 1.98
C GLU A 247 -44.87 36.88 0.51
N ARG A 248 -43.90 36.61 -0.37
CA ARG A 248 -44.02 36.84 -1.81
C ARG A 248 -45.09 35.96 -2.44
N ASP A 249 -45.17 34.70 -2.04
CA ASP A 249 -46.18 33.76 -2.52
C ASP A 249 -47.58 34.20 -2.04
N ALA A 250 -47.70 34.66 -0.78
CA ALA A 250 -48.93 35.20 -0.23
C ALA A 250 -49.34 36.52 -0.93
N GLU A 251 -48.39 37.40 -1.23
CA GLU A 251 -48.66 38.64 -1.96
C GLU A 251 -49.05 38.37 -3.41
N HIS A 252 -48.37 37.45 -4.10
CA HIS A 252 -48.74 37.00 -5.43
C HIS A 252 -50.15 36.39 -5.44
N ALA A 253 -50.47 35.54 -4.45
CA ALA A 253 -51.82 34.98 -4.29
C ALA A 253 -52.88 36.08 -4.03
N ARG A 254 -52.56 37.11 -3.24
CA ARG A 254 -53.45 38.27 -3.04
C ARG A 254 -53.64 39.08 -4.32
N GLN A 255 -52.59 39.30 -5.10
CA GLN A 255 -52.67 40.02 -6.37
C GLN A 255 -53.48 39.23 -7.41
N GLU A 256 -53.27 37.92 -7.51
CA GLU A 256 -54.05 37.03 -8.38
C GLU A 256 -55.52 36.99 -7.94
N ALA A 257 -55.81 36.90 -6.64
CA ALA A 257 -57.16 36.96 -6.12
C ALA A 257 -57.83 38.32 -6.41
N ALA A 258 -57.12 39.43 -6.24
CA ALA A 258 -57.61 40.77 -6.55
C ALA A 258 -57.86 40.96 -8.06
N ARG A 259 -56.98 40.43 -8.92
CA ARG A 259 -57.19 40.41 -10.38
C ARG A 259 -58.38 39.55 -10.78
N ALA A 260 -58.55 38.38 -10.16
CA ALA A 260 -59.70 37.52 -10.40
C ALA A 260 -61.01 38.17 -9.93
N GLU A 261 -61.00 38.87 -8.80
CA GLU A 261 -62.13 39.64 -8.31
C GLU A 261 -62.45 40.82 -9.23
N GLN A 262 -61.43 41.56 -9.68
CA GLN A 262 -61.60 42.66 -10.62
C GLN A 262 -62.13 42.14 -11.96
N ALA A 263 -61.60 41.04 -12.49
CA ALA A 263 -62.10 40.41 -13.71
C ALA A 263 -63.56 39.93 -13.56
N ARG A 264 -63.97 39.45 -12.37
CA ARG A 264 -65.38 39.16 -12.08
C ARG A 264 -66.24 40.41 -12.09
N LYS A 265 -65.81 41.48 -11.42
CA LYS A 265 -66.52 42.78 -11.42
C LYS A 265 -66.63 43.37 -12.81
N ASP A 266 -65.56 43.32 -13.61
CA ASP A 266 -65.54 43.79 -15.00
C ASP A 266 -66.42 42.93 -15.90
N ALA A 267 -66.44 41.60 -15.71
CA ALA A 267 -67.34 40.70 -16.43
C ALA A 267 -68.81 40.92 -16.05
N GLU A 268 -69.09 41.18 -14.77
CA GLU A 268 -70.43 41.50 -14.28
C GLU A 268 -70.90 42.87 -14.79
N ALA A 269 -70.03 43.89 -14.77
CA ALA A 269 -70.30 45.19 -15.37
C ALA A 269 -70.50 45.11 -16.89
N ALA A 270 -69.71 44.28 -17.60
CA ALA A 270 -69.88 44.05 -19.03
C ALA A 270 -71.17 43.27 -19.34
N ALA A 271 -71.57 42.32 -18.49
CA ALA A 271 -72.84 41.61 -18.61
C ALA A 271 -74.04 42.53 -18.34
N GLU A 272 -73.93 43.42 -17.36
CA GLU A 272 -74.95 44.41 -17.04
C GLU A 272 -75.07 45.46 -18.15
N LEU A 273 -73.95 45.95 -18.69
CA LEU A 273 -73.95 46.85 -19.84
C LEU A 273 -74.56 46.18 -21.08
N ARG A 274 -74.27 44.90 -21.32
CA ARG A 274 -74.93 44.13 -22.40
C ARG A 274 -76.44 44.00 -22.16
N ARG A 275 -76.89 43.71 -20.94
CA ARG A 275 -78.32 43.64 -20.61
C ARG A 275 -79.01 44.99 -20.80
N GLN A 276 -78.36 46.09 -20.42
CA GLN A 276 -78.86 47.44 -20.65
C GLN A 276 -78.91 47.76 -22.15
N GLN A 277 -77.88 47.41 -22.91
CA GLN A 277 -77.86 47.60 -24.36
C GLN A 277 -78.93 46.76 -25.06
N GLU A 278 -79.12 45.50 -24.66
CA GLU A 278 -80.20 44.64 -25.17
C GLU A 278 -81.60 45.13 -24.77
N ALA A 279 -81.74 45.77 -23.60
CA ALA A 279 -83.00 46.39 -23.19
C ALA A 279 -83.29 47.66 -24.02
N ILE A 280 -82.28 48.49 -24.26
CA ILE A 280 -82.37 49.67 -25.14
C ILE A 280 -82.67 49.25 -26.57
N ASP A 281 -81.99 48.22 -27.10
CA ASP A 281 -82.22 47.69 -28.44
C ASP A 281 -83.60 47.05 -28.58
N ARG A 282 -84.10 46.37 -27.54
CA ARG A 282 -85.49 45.88 -27.49
C ARG A 282 -86.49 47.03 -27.54
N GLN A 283 -86.32 48.06 -26.71
CA GLN A 283 -87.19 49.24 -26.72
C GLN A 283 -87.15 49.98 -28.06
N ARG A 284 -85.97 50.06 -28.68
CA ARG A 284 -85.80 50.68 -30.00
C ARG A 284 -86.49 49.89 -31.10
N ARG A 285 -86.38 48.55 -31.08
CA ARG A 285 -87.10 47.66 -32.01
C ARG A 285 -88.61 47.70 -31.80
N GLU A 286 -89.08 47.77 -30.56
CA GLU A 286 -90.51 47.93 -30.26
C GLU A 286 -91.03 49.28 -30.74
N PHE A 287 -90.27 50.35 -30.54
CA PHE A 287 -90.62 51.69 -31.02
C PHE A 287 -90.59 51.79 -32.56
N GLU A 288 -89.58 51.20 -33.20
CA GLU A 288 -89.49 51.10 -34.67
C GLU A 288 -90.61 50.25 -35.25
N ALA A 289 -90.96 49.12 -34.63
CA ALA A 289 -92.09 48.29 -35.04
C ALA A 289 -93.44 49.00 -34.86
N GLN A 290 -93.61 49.79 -33.80
CA GLN A 290 -94.81 50.63 -33.61
C GLN A 290 -94.89 51.76 -34.65
N GLN A 291 -93.77 52.40 -34.98
CA GLN A 291 -93.73 53.41 -36.04
C GLN A 291 -93.97 52.81 -37.43
N GLU A 292 -93.41 51.64 -37.73
CA GLU A 292 -93.68 50.94 -38.99
C GLU A 292 -95.12 50.46 -39.08
N ALA A 293 -95.71 49.95 -38.00
CA ALA A 293 -97.12 49.57 -37.97
C ALA A 293 -98.04 50.79 -38.17
N ALA A 294 -97.71 51.94 -37.56
CA ALA A 294 -98.45 53.19 -37.78
C ALA A 294 -98.33 53.69 -39.22
N ARG A 295 -97.12 53.69 -39.81
CA ARG A 295 -96.91 54.07 -41.22
C ARG A 295 -97.60 53.12 -42.19
N ARG A 296 -97.60 51.81 -41.94
CA ARG A 296 -98.32 50.82 -42.76
C ARG A 296 -99.84 51.02 -42.67
N ALA A 297 -100.38 51.29 -41.48
CA ALA A 297 -101.80 51.58 -41.32
C ALA A 297 -102.24 52.90 -41.98
N GLU A 298 -101.36 53.91 -42.02
CA GLU A 298 -101.61 55.18 -42.71
C GLU A 298 -101.49 55.03 -44.23
N GLN A 299 -100.51 54.26 -44.72
CA GLN A 299 -100.35 53.92 -46.13
C GLN A 299 -101.50 53.05 -46.66
N GLU A 300 -102.00 52.06 -45.90
CA GLU A 300 -103.15 51.26 -46.30
C GLU A 300 -104.45 52.10 -46.38
N ARG A 301 -104.63 53.07 -45.49
CA ARG A 301 -105.76 54.01 -45.57
C ARG A 301 -105.64 54.92 -46.79
N ALA A 302 -104.46 55.48 -47.05
CA ALA A 302 -104.19 56.32 -48.21
C ALA A 302 -104.32 55.55 -49.55
N GLU A 303 -103.90 54.28 -49.60
CA GLU A 303 -104.07 53.44 -50.79
C GLU A 303 -105.53 53.00 -51.00
N ALA A 304 -106.30 52.74 -49.94
CA ALA A 304 -107.72 52.43 -50.06
C ALA A 304 -108.53 53.65 -50.56
N GLU A 305 -108.20 54.85 -50.09
CA GLU A 305 -108.83 56.11 -50.51
C GLU A 305 -108.44 56.49 -51.96
N ALA A 306 -107.19 56.25 -52.35
CA ALA A 306 -106.73 56.44 -53.73
C ALA A 306 -107.31 55.41 -54.72
N ARG A 307 -107.53 54.15 -54.30
CA ARG A 307 -108.21 53.13 -55.14
C ARG A 307 -109.69 53.47 -55.34
N ALA A 308 -110.39 53.90 -54.28
CA ALA A 308 -111.80 54.30 -54.38
C ALA A 308 -112.01 55.54 -55.27
N LEU A 309 -111.04 56.46 -55.33
CA LEU A 309 -111.07 57.62 -56.23
C LEU A 309 -110.81 57.22 -57.69
N ARG A 310 -109.81 56.36 -57.94
CA ARG A 310 -109.49 55.88 -59.31
C ARG A 310 -110.60 55.02 -59.90
N GLU A 311 -111.26 54.17 -59.11
CA GLU A 311 -112.41 53.37 -59.57
C GLU A 311 -113.62 54.24 -59.94
N LYS A 312 -113.84 55.37 -59.25
CA LYS A 312 -114.87 56.35 -59.62
C LYS A 312 -114.54 57.10 -60.91
N GLU A 313 -113.29 57.52 -61.08
CA GLU A 313 -112.82 58.24 -62.28
C GLU A 313 -112.79 57.34 -63.53
N GLU A 314 -112.43 56.05 -63.39
CA GLU A 314 -112.48 55.07 -64.50
C GLU A 314 -113.91 54.68 -64.89
N ALA A 315 -114.84 54.58 -63.92
CA ALA A 315 -116.25 54.31 -64.21
C ALA A 315 -116.92 55.49 -64.94
N GLU A 316 -116.53 56.73 -64.65
CA GLU A 316 -117.02 57.93 -65.33
C GLU A 316 -116.44 58.05 -66.76
N ARG A 317 -115.14 57.81 -66.94
CA ARG A 317 -114.51 57.78 -68.28
C ARG A 317 -115.10 56.70 -69.20
N ARG A 318 -115.37 55.50 -68.68
CA ARG A 318 -115.98 54.41 -69.47
C ARG A 318 -117.41 54.72 -69.92
N ARG A 319 -118.17 55.53 -69.16
CA ARG A 319 -119.51 55.98 -69.58
C ARG A 319 -119.44 56.94 -70.77
N ILE A 320 -118.48 57.87 -70.76
CA ILE A 320 -118.31 58.91 -71.78
C ILE A 320 -117.78 58.32 -73.10
N GLU A 321 -116.87 57.34 -73.05
CA GLU A 321 -116.36 56.66 -74.25
C GLU A 321 -117.39 55.75 -74.94
N ALA A 322 -118.26 55.08 -74.18
CA ALA A 322 -119.31 54.22 -74.72
C ALA A 322 -120.40 55.03 -75.48
N GLU A 323 -120.70 56.24 -75.02
CA GLU A 323 -121.69 57.14 -75.65
C GLU A 323 -121.15 57.77 -76.94
N ALA A 324 -119.85 58.07 -77.01
CA ALA A 324 -119.18 58.62 -78.18
C ALA A 324 -118.88 57.59 -79.29
N ALA A 325 -118.78 56.31 -78.97
CA ALA A 325 -118.56 55.22 -79.93
C ALA A 325 -119.86 54.77 -80.64
N ALA A 326 -121.01 54.83 -79.96
CA ALA A 326 -122.31 54.50 -80.54
C ALA A 326 -122.77 55.54 -81.59
N ALA A 327 -122.41 56.81 -81.43
CA ALA A 327 -122.77 57.89 -82.37
C ALA A 327 -122.02 57.81 -83.71
N ARG A 328 -120.74 57.39 -83.71
CA ARG A 328 -119.91 57.34 -84.93
C ARG A 328 -120.25 56.17 -85.85
N ALA A 329 -120.67 55.03 -85.28
CA ALA A 329 -121.02 53.83 -86.04
C ALA A 329 -122.36 53.95 -86.82
N GLU A 330 -123.30 54.79 -86.35
CA GLU A 330 -124.59 55.02 -87.03
C GLU A 330 -124.44 55.97 -88.25
N GLU A 331 -123.47 56.89 -88.20
CA GLU A 331 -123.27 57.94 -89.20
C GLU A 331 -122.57 57.40 -90.47
N GLU A 332 -121.55 56.54 -90.30
CA GLU A 332 -120.85 55.87 -91.40
C GLU A 332 -121.76 54.93 -92.22
N ARG A 333 -122.79 54.35 -91.59
CA ARG A 333 -123.77 53.49 -92.26
C ARG A 333 -124.66 54.27 -93.24
N ARG A 334 -124.98 55.54 -92.94
CA ARG A 334 -125.85 56.38 -93.80
C ARG A 334 -125.14 56.84 -95.07
N GLN A 335 -123.86 57.21 -94.98
CA GLN A 335 -123.10 57.73 -96.12
C GLN A 335 -122.83 56.68 -97.21
N ARG A 336 -122.77 55.39 -96.83
CA ARG A 336 -122.53 54.29 -97.77
C ARG A 336 -123.73 53.96 -98.66
N ILE A 337 -124.95 54.20 -98.19
CA ILE A 337 -126.20 53.87 -98.91
C ILE A 337 -126.53 54.93 -99.98
N GLU A 338 -126.08 56.17 -99.79
CA GLU A 338 -126.43 57.29 -100.68
C GLU A 338 -125.58 57.32 -101.97
N PHE A 339 -124.31 56.90 -101.90
CA PHE A 339 -123.40 56.88 -103.06
C PHE A 339 -123.80 55.85 -104.13
N GLU A 340 -124.40 54.73 -103.74
CA GLU A 340 -124.84 53.68 -104.68
C GLU A 340 -126.04 54.09 -105.54
N ARG A 341 -126.80 55.12 -105.14
CA ARG A 341 -128.10 55.45 -105.77
C ARG A 341 -128.03 56.51 -106.86
N HIS A 342 -127.01 57.36 -106.86
CA HIS A 342 -126.99 58.55 -107.72
C HIS A 342 -125.86 58.59 -108.75
N GLY A 343 -124.84 57.73 -108.60
CA GLY A 343 -123.74 57.61 -109.55
C GLY A 343 -122.95 58.93 -109.73
N PRO A 344 -121.87 58.90 -110.52
CA PRO A 344 -121.14 60.11 -110.88
C PRO A 344 -121.95 60.93 -111.91
N GLY A 345 -122.10 62.24 -111.67
CA GLY A 345 -122.80 63.14 -112.60
C GLY A 345 -122.07 63.36 -113.92
N ASP A 346 -122.79 63.73 -114.99
CA ASP A 346 -122.30 63.83 -116.38
C ASP A 346 -121.01 64.67 -116.54
N ALA A 347 -120.88 65.76 -115.78
CA ALA A 347 -119.69 66.62 -115.80
C ALA A 347 -118.45 65.93 -115.21
N GLU A 348 -118.64 65.02 -114.27
CA GLU A 348 -117.57 64.24 -113.63
C GLU A 348 -117.06 63.13 -114.56
N ILE A 349 -117.97 62.50 -115.32
CA ILE A 349 -117.64 61.51 -116.35
C ILE A 349 -116.78 62.14 -117.45
N VAL A 350 -117.18 63.31 -117.96
CA VAL A 350 -116.43 64.03 -119.00
C VAL A 350 -115.05 64.45 -118.49
N ARG A 351 -114.96 64.97 -117.26
CA ARG A 351 -113.70 65.44 -116.68
C ARG A 351 -112.71 64.29 -116.45
N VAL A 352 -113.16 63.14 -115.93
CA VAL A 352 -112.30 61.98 -115.70
C VAL A 352 -111.77 61.40 -117.01
N LEU A 353 -112.63 61.27 -118.03
CA LEU A 353 -112.21 60.78 -119.35
C LEU A 353 -111.24 61.75 -120.03
N ALA A 354 -111.46 63.06 -119.90
CA ALA A 354 -110.59 64.08 -120.49
C ALA A 354 -109.19 64.07 -119.85
N ASP A 355 -109.12 63.99 -118.52
CA ASP A 355 -107.85 63.88 -117.80
C ASP A 355 -107.12 62.56 -118.10
N HIS A 356 -107.85 61.45 -118.22
CA HIS A 356 -107.25 60.12 -118.47
C HIS A 356 -106.62 60.03 -119.86
N TYR A 357 -107.34 60.45 -120.90
CA TYR A 357 -106.84 60.45 -122.27
C TYR A 357 -106.00 61.68 -122.61
N ARG A 358 -105.86 62.62 -121.67
CA ARG A 358 -105.15 63.90 -121.82
C ARG A 358 -105.61 64.66 -123.06
N VAL A 359 -106.91 64.72 -123.24
CA VAL A 359 -107.59 65.45 -124.31
C VAL A 359 -108.46 66.55 -123.71
N SER A 360 -108.99 67.44 -124.54
CA SER A 360 -109.89 68.46 -124.02
C SER A 360 -111.24 67.85 -123.66
N ASN A 361 -111.96 68.46 -122.71
CA ASN A 361 -113.34 68.06 -122.38
C ASN A 361 -114.25 68.04 -123.63
N GLY A 362 -113.99 68.91 -124.62
CA GLY A 362 -114.73 68.96 -125.88
C GLY A 362 -114.55 67.71 -126.77
N ASP A 363 -113.38 67.07 -126.73
CA ASP A 363 -113.10 65.85 -127.48
C ASP A 363 -113.87 64.65 -126.93
N VAL A 364 -113.93 64.51 -125.60
CA VAL A 364 -114.68 63.43 -124.93
C VAL A 364 -116.17 63.55 -125.23
N ILE A 365 -116.72 64.78 -125.19
CA ILE A 365 -118.13 65.01 -125.53
C ILE A 365 -118.42 64.61 -126.99
N ALA A 366 -117.48 64.87 -127.92
CA ALA A 366 -117.60 64.46 -129.32
C ALA A 366 -117.56 62.93 -129.51
N TRP A 367 -116.85 62.20 -128.65
CA TRP A 367 -116.88 60.73 -128.66
C TRP A 367 -118.20 60.18 -128.15
N LEU A 368 -118.69 60.73 -127.04
CA LEU A 368 -119.97 60.34 -126.45
C LEU A 368 -121.14 60.56 -127.42
N THR A 369 -121.06 61.53 -128.33
CA THR A 369 -122.09 61.76 -129.38
C THR A 369 -122.10 60.71 -130.50
N LYS A 370 -121.04 59.90 -130.64
CA LYS A 370 -121.02 58.76 -131.58
C LYS A 370 -121.41 57.43 -130.90
N PHE A 371 -121.56 57.41 -129.57
CA PHE A 371 -121.80 56.22 -128.77
C PHE A 371 -123.27 55.76 -128.86
N ASN A 372 -123.51 54.48 -129.21
CA ASN A 372 -124.86 53.90 -129.29
C ASN A 372 -124.97 52.63 -128.41
N ALA A 373 -125.86 52.68 -127.41
CA ALA A 373 -125.97 51.69 -126.33
C ALA A 373 -126.55 50.33 -126.75
N GLU A 374 -127.49 50.26 -127.70
CA GLU A 374 -128.09 48.98 -128.12
C GLU A 374 -127.06 48.00 -128.71
N THR A 375 -126.07 48.53 -129.45
CA THR A 375 -125.00 47.75 -130.08
C THR A 375 -124.06 47.11 -129.07
N ILE A 376 -123.93 47.69 -127.87
CA ILE A 376 -123.01 47.19 -126.85
C ILE A 376 -123.71 46.16 -125.95
N ASP A 377 -124.99 46.33 -125.65
CA ASP A 377 -125.74 45.32 -124.87
C ASP A 377 -125.92 44.00 -125.63
N GLN A 378 -126.03 44.03 -126.96
CA GLN A 378 -125.94 42.82 -127.78
C GLN A 378 -124.53 42.18 -127.78
N ALA A 379 -123.47 42.95 -127.47
CA ALA A 379 -122.09 42.44 -127.35
C ALA A 379 -121.76 41.94 -125.92
N LEU A 380 -122.61 42.20 -124.91
CA LEU A 380 -122.31 41.95 -123.48
C LEU A 380 -123.26 40.97 -122.75
N ALA A 381 -124.37 40.52 -123.34
CA ALA A 381 -125.35 39.61 -122.68
C ALA A 381 -125.20 38.11 -123.05
N ALA A 382 -124.12 37.74 -123.75
CA ALA A 382 -123.58 36.38 -123.78
C ALA A 382 -122.52 36.24 -122.68
#